data_AF-A0A2D8JE65-F1
#
_entry.id   AF-A0A2D8JE65-F1
#
_cell.length_a   1.000
_cell.length_b   1.000
_cell.length_c   1.000
_cell.angle_alpha   90.00
_cell.angle_beta   90.00
_cell.angle_gamma   90.00
#
_symmetry.space_group_name_H-M   'P 1'
#
loop_
_entity.id
_entity.type
_entity.pdbx_description
1 polymer ?
#
loop_
_entity_poly.entity_id
_entity_poly.type
_entity_poly.pdbx_seq_one_letter_code
_entity_poly.pdbx_strand_id
1 'polypeptide(L)' 'MLEALSSGSGFVRRRESGYAPSDDDIYVPSRIIQKFGLRSGDELMGIVAEGARAGKSPPLAYLARVNDQPPEDAQR' A
#
# COMPACT_ATOMS: atom_id res chain seq x y z
N MET A 1 -7.42 0.04 0.34
CA MET A 1 -7.24 -1.43 0.36
C MET A 1 -6.10 -1.81 -0.56
N LEU A 2 -5.21 -2.70 -0.12
CA LEU A 2 -4.07 -3.16 -0.91
C LEU A 2 -4.53 -4.05 -2.07
N GLU A 3 -3.96 -3.82 -3.24
CA GLU A 3 -3.94 -4.72 -4.38
C GLU A 3 -2.49 -5.11 -4.65
N ALA A 4 -2.11 -6.33 -4.27
CA ALA A 4 -0.79 -6.87 -4.53
C ALA A 4 -0.72 -7.46 -5.95
N LEU A 5 0.36 -7.12 -6.66
CA LEU A 5 0.64 -7.59 -8.02
C LEU A 5 1.57 -8.80 -8.00
N SER A 6 1.55 -9.59 -9.07
CA SER A 6 2.45 -10.75 -9.23
C SER A 6 3.94 -10.38 -9.23
N SER A 7 4.27 -9.12 -9.50
CA SER A 7 5.64 -8.58 -9.39
C SER A 7 6.12 -8.42 -7.94
N GLY A 8 5.23 -8.60 -6.97
CA GLY A 8 5.49 -8.44 -5.54
C GLY A 8 5.33 -7.01 -5.02
N SER A 9 5.09 -6.02 -5.88
CA SER A 9 4.68 -4.65 -5.49
C SER A 9 3.15 -4.53 -5.50
N GLY A 10 2.60 -3.39 -5.06
CA GLY A 10 1.15 -3.20 -5.07
C GLY A 10 0.71 -1.74 -5.05
N PHE A 11 -0.60 -1.54 -5.00
CA PHE A 11 -1.21 -0.22 -4.85
C PHE A 11 -2.27 -0.25 -3.76
N VAL A 12 -2.34 0.81 -2.94
CA VAL A 12 -3.49 1.03 -2.06
C VAL A 12 -4.54 1.80 -2.85
N ARG A 13 -5.66 1.14 -3.12
CA ARG A 13 -6.83 1.74 -3.76
C ARG A 13 -7.70 2.46 -2.73
N ARG A 14 -8.17 3.66 -3.07
CA ARG A 14 -9.07 4.47 -2.24
C ARG A 14 -10.53 4.01 -2.38
N ARG A 15 -11.26 3.98 -1.27
CA ARG A 15 -12.70 3.66 -1.27
C ARG A 15 -13.52 4.73 -1.99
N GLU A 16 -13.09 5.99 -1.89
CA GLU A 16 -13.72 7.15 -2.55
C GLU A 16 -13.74 7.00 -4.07
N SER A 17 -12.71 6.34 -4.63
CA SER A 17 -12.62 6.00 -6.06
C SER A 17 -13.27 4.65 -6.40
N GLY A 18 -14.03 4.05 -5.48
CA GLY A 18 -14.67 2.75 -5.69
C GLY A 18 -13.68 1.59 -5.90
N TYR A 19 -12.45 1.72 -5.39
CA TYR A 19 -11.33 0.80 -5.63
C TYR A 19 -10.86 0.70 -7.09
N ALA A 20 -11.33 1.58 -7.97
CA ALA A 20 -10.81 1.68 -9.32
C ALA A 20 -9.43 2.36 -9.31
N PRO A 21 -8.58 2.10 -10.33
CA PRO A 21 -7.32 2.82 -10.49
C PRO A 21 -7.51 4.33 -10.54
N SER A 22 -6.73 5.07 -9.75
CA SER A 22 -6.77 6.53 -9.65
C SER A 22 -5.35 7.10 -9.50
N ASP A 23 -5.17 8.38 -9.85
CA ASP A 23 -3.92 9.11 -9.62
C ASP A 23 -3.59 9.22 -8.11
N ASP A 24 -4.61 9.16 -7.26
CA ASP A 24 -4.49 9.18 -5.79
C ASP A 24 -4.10 7.83 -5.16
N ASP A 25 -3.87 6.80 -5.98
CA ASP A 25 -3.41 5.51 -5.49
C ASP A 25 -2.01 5.62 -4.90
N ILE A 26 -1.76 4.88 -3.82
CA ILE A 26 -0.46 4.86 -3.16
C ILE A 26 0.31 3.63 -3.63
N TYR A 27 1.50 3.83 -4.18
CA TYR A 27 2.37 2.72 -4.55
C TYR A 27 2.97 2.07 -3.30
N VAL A 28 2.88 0.75 -3.20
CA VAL A 28 3.47 -0.04 -2.12
C VAL A 28 4.69 -0.79 -2.67
N PRO A 29 5.91 -0.43 -2.25
CA PRO A 29 7.13 -1.11 -2.68
C PRO A 29 7.13 -2.59 -2.30
N SER A 30 7.71 -3.43 -3.15
CA SER A 30 7.79 -4.88 -2.92
C SER A 30 8.47 -5.25 -1.60
N ARG A 31 9.44 -4.43 -1.18
CA ARG A 31 10.13 -4.60 0.10
C ARG A 31 9.18 -4.50 1.30
N ILE A 32 8.17 -3.63 1.26
CA ILE A 32 7.17 -3.50 2.34
C ILE A 32 6.24 -4.71 2.33
N ILE A 33 5.72 -5.08 1.15
CA ILE A 33 4.83 -6.24 1.00
C ILE A 33 5.50 -7.52 1.52
N GLN A 34 6.74 -7.77 1.09
CA GLN A 34 7.49 -8.96 1.51
C GLN A 34 7.86 -8.93 3.00
N LYS A 35 8.27 -7.76 3.54
CA LYS A 35 8.68 -7.63 4.94
C LYS A 35 7.54 -7.94 5.92
N PHE A 36 6.31 -7.54 5.59
CA PHE A 36 5.15 -7.65 6.48
C PHE A 36 4.13 -8.70 6.01
N GLY A 37 4.46 -9.51 4.99
CA GLY A 37 3.59 -10.59 4.51
C GLY A 37 2.25 -10.11 3.93
N LEU A 38 2.20 -8.87 3.40
CA LEU A 38 0.95 -8.23 2.99
C LEU A 38 0.33 -8.91 1.77
N ARG A 39 -1.00 -8.89 1.70
CA ARG A 39 -1.79 -9.51 0.63
C ARG A 39 -2.88 -8.57 0.12
N SER A 40 -3.37 -8.83 -1.09
CA SER A 40 -4.54 -8.14 -1.62
C SER A 40 -5.70 -8.27 -0.63
N GLY A 41 -6.35 -7.15 -0.31
CA GLY A 41 -7.39 -7.07 0.71
C GLY A 41 -6.96 -6.37 2.00
N ASP A 42 -5.65 -6.28 2.29
CA ASP A 42 -5.19 -5.64 3.53
C ASP A 42 -5.49 -4.13 3.54
N GLU A 43 -5.96 -3.65 4.69
CA GLU A 43 -6.06 -2.22 4.97
C GLU A 43 -4.74 -1.71 5.53
N LEU A 44 -4.15 -0.72 4.86
CA LEU A 44 -2.86 -0.16 5.25
C LEU A 44 -3.03 1.28 5.72
N MET A 45 -2.41 1.61 6.84
CA MET A 45 -2.31 2.97 7.36
C MET A 45 -0.83 3.35 7.49
N GLY A 46 -0.46 4.55 7.06
CA GLY A 46 0.95 4.93 7.00
C GLY A 46 1.20 6.33 6.46
N ILE A 47 2.48 6.66 6.32
CA ILE A 47 2.96 7.94 5.79
C ILE A 47 3.33 7.74 4.33
N VAL A 48 2.83 8.62 3.48
CA VAL A 48 3.13 8.67 2.05
C VAL A 48 4.30 9.63 1.83
N ALA A 49 5.24 9.28 0.94
CA ALA A 49 6.35 10.18 0.62
C ALA A 49 5.84 11.42 -0.12
N GLU A 50 6.38 12.59 0.23
CA GLU A 50 6.13 13.81 -0.54
C GLU A 50 6.84 13.74 -1.89
N GLY A 51 6.13 14.15 -2.96
CA GLY A 51 6.70 14.22 -4.31
C GLY A 51 6.63 12.91 -5.08
N ALA A 52 5.44 12.58 -5.58
CA ALA A 52 5.37 11.65 -6.69
C ALA A 52 5.98 12.32 -7.94
N ARG A 53 6.75 11.57 -8.75
CA ARG A 53 7.15 12.07 -10.07
C ARG A 53 5.88 12.27 -10.90
N ALA A 54 5.84 13.30 -11.75
CA ALA A 54 4.71 13.54 -12.63
C ALA A 54 4.30 12.24 -13.38
N GLY A 55 3.01 11.88 -13.30
CA GLY A 55 2.46 10.65 -13.89
C GLY A 55 2.76 9.36 -13.10
N LYS A 56 3.12 9.45 -11.82
CA LYS A 56 3.31 8.29 -10.94
C LYS A 56 2.57 8.50 -9.63
N SER A 57 2.10 7.39 -9.06
CA SER A 57 1.63 7.30 -7.69
C SER A 57 2.75 7.56 -6.67
N PRO A 58 2.48 8.29 -5.58
CA PRO A 58 3.46 8.45 -4.50
C PRO A 58 3.70 7.12 -3.77
N PRO A 59 4.94 6.83 -3.34
CA PRO A 59 5.24 5.61 -2.62
C PRO A 59 4.85 5.71 -1.13
N LEU A 60 4.45 4.59 -0.55
CA LEU A 60 4.33 4.42 0.90
C LEU A 60 5.73 4.49 1.53
N ALA A 61 5.98 5.54 2.33
CA ALA A 61 7.25 5.77 3.00
C ALA A 61 7.36 4.98 4.30
N TYR A 62 6.26 4.91 5.06
CA TYR A 62 6.20 4.24 6.35
C TYR A 62 4.87 3.53 6.52
N LEU A 63 4.90 2.28 6.96
CA LEU A 63 3.71 1.50 7.30
C LEU A 63 3.51 1.56 8.82
N ALA A 64 2.40 2.14 9.25
CA ALA A 64 2.06 2.33 10.66
C ALA A 64 1.15 1.22 11.19
N ARG A 65 0.17 0.76 10.39
CA ARG A 65 -0.79 -0.29 10.76
C ARG A 65 -1.22 -1.11 9.56
N VAL A 66 -1.58 -2.37 9.82
CA VAL A 66 -2.18 -3.31 8.87
C VAL A 66 -3.43 -3.88 9.53
N ASN A 67 -4.61 -3.71 8.92
CA ASN A 67 -5.90 -4.20 9.46
C ASN A 67 -6.10 -3.83 10.94
N ASP A 68 -5.90 -2.55 11.27
CA ASP A 68 -5.95 -2.00 12.64
C ASP A 68 -4.93 -2.60 13.64
N GLN A 69 -3.93 -3.35 13.20
CA GLN A 69 -2.90 -3.94 14.05
C GLN A 69 -1.51 -3.40 13.74
N PRO A 70 -0.55 -3.50 14.68
CA PRO A 70 0.85 -3.28 14.40
C PRO A 70 1.31 -4.13 13.20
N PRO A 71 2.15 -3.60 12.29
CA PRO A 71 2.58 -4.33 11.08
C PRO A 71 3.32 -5.63 11.39
N GLU A 72 3.92 -5.72 12.57
CA GLU A 72 4.63 -6.89 13.09
C GLU A 72 3.68 -8.07 13.37
N ASP A 73 2.42 -7.82 13.73
CA ASP A 73 1.40 -8.85 13.93
C ASP A 73 0.80 -9.38 12.61
N ALA A 74 1.02 -8.66 11.51
CA ALA A 74 0.57 -9.07 10.18
C ALA A 74 1.41 -10.21 9.58
N GLN A 75 2.58 -10.51 10.15
CA GLN A 75 3.38 -11.67 9.77
C GLN A 75 2.66 -12.96 10.20
N ARG A 76 1.95 -13.59 9.26
CA ARG A 76 1.40 -14.94 9.40
C ARG A 76 2.05 -15.92 8.45
#